data_AF-A0A4R1RI41-F1
#
_entry.id   AF-A0A4R1RI41-F1
#
_cell.length_a   1.000
_cell.length_b   1.000
_cell.length_c   1.000
_cell.angle_alpha   90.00
_cell.angle_beta   90.00
_cell.angle_gamma   90.00
#
_symmetry.space_group_name_H-M   'P 1'
#
loop_
_entity.id
_entity.type
_entity.pdbx_description
1 polymer ?
#
loop_
_entity_poly.entity_id
_entity_poly.type
_entity_poly.pdbx_seq_one_letter_code
_entity_poly.pdbx_strand_id
1 'polypeptide(L)'
;MKKEDENDFYFKDESKQILKIPTEVLGQSDSLELDLEKDLSENEMLVGRNARCVPVGTFSFAPEGRKEKKRVFKGKGDLVKFRCYVYEKKLLKVKSKRSGLTLSEYIRRSLFEQEITERFTEEHIDIYKMLIKYNNNFKSIGNMYKKRNPKLTQEVYDLANEIKKHLKKFQP
;
A
#
# COMPACT_ATOMS: atom_id res chain seq x y z
N MET A 1 -5.80 -7.41 42.98
CA MET A 1 -6.80 -7.02 41.96
C MET A 1 -6.03 -6.61 40.71
N LYS A 2 -6.05 -7.38 39.61
CA LYS A 2 -6.96 -7.23 38.44
C LYS A 2 -6.87 -5.80 37.87
N LYS A 3 -6.63 -5.49 36.59
CA LYS A 3 -6.39 -6.11 35.27
C LYS A 3 -5.82 -4.94 34.40
N GLU A 4 -5.00 -5.19 33.38
CA GLU A 4 -5.26 -4.92 31.93
C GLU A 4 -6.26 -3.76 31.69
N ASP A 5 -5.96 -2.76 30.85
CA ASP A 5 -6.23 -2.89 29.42
C ASP A 5 -5.41 -1.95 28.50
N GLU A 6 -5.13 -2.48 27.32
CA GLU A 6 -4.59 -1.83 26.13
C GLU A 6 -5.53 -0.72 25.64
N ASN A 7 -4.97 0.40 25.19
CA ASN A 7 -5.73 1.35 24.36
C ASN A 7 -5.08 1.44 22.98
N ASP A 8 -5.64 0.66 22.07
CA ASP A 8 -5.42 0.72 20.63
C ASP A 8 -5.88 2.08 20.09
N PHE A 9 -4.93 2.90 19.64
CA PHE A 9 -5.24 4.15 18.94
C PHE A 9 -5.55 3.83 17.47
N TYR A 10 -6.82 3.58 17.17
CA TYR A 10 -7.32 3.54 15.79
C TYR A 10 -7.39 4.96 15.24
N PHE A 11 -6.66 5.26 14.16
CA PHE A 11 -6.95 6.41 13.32
C PHE A 11 -8.14 6.06 12.42
N LYS A 12 -9.32 6.60 12.75
CA LYS A 12 -10.44 6.69 11.79
C LYS A 12 -10.08 7.74 10.75
N ASP A 13 -10.22 7.41 9.47
CA ASP A 13 -10.19 8.39 8.38
C ASP A 13 -11.37 9.35 8.57
N GLU A 14 -11.10 10.54 9.12
CA GLU A 14 -12.07 11.61 9.22
C GLU A 14 -12.34 12.19 7.82
N SER A 15 -13.61 12.22 7.42
CA SER A 15 -14.09 12.91 6.23
C SER A 15 -13.75 14.40 6.34
N LYS A 16 -12.78 14.85 5.54
CA LYS A 16 -12.39 16.27 5.52
C LYS A 16 -13.46 17.09 4.82
N GLN A 17 -14.29 17.76 5.58
CA GLN A 17 -15.15 18.83 5.07
C GLN A 17 -14.27 20.08 4.82
N ILE A 18 -14.32 20.61 3.60
CA ILE A 18 -13.58 21.81 3.20
C ILE A 18 -14.59 22.94 3.08
N LEU A 19 -14.53 23.93 3.97
CA LEU A 19 -15.30 25.16 3.89
C LEU A 19 -14.50 26.23 3.18
N LYS A 20 -15.08 26.82 2.13
CA LYS A 20 -14.50 27.97 1.42
C LYS A 20 -15.20 29.23 1.93
N ILE A 21 -14.47 30.05 2.69
CA ILE A 21 -14.98 31.32 3.20
C ILE A 21 -14.51 32.43 2.24
N PRO A 22 -15.43 33.22 1.66
CA PRO A 22 -15.09 34.35 0.82
C PRO A 22 -14.44 35.48 1.64
N THR A 23 -13.44 36.13 1.04
CA THR A 23 -12.59 37.15 1.68
C THR A 23 -13.34 38.39 2.15
N GLU A 24 -14.48 38.69 1.56
CA GLU A 24 -15.32 39.85 1.89
C GLU A 24 -15.92 39.77 3.30
N VAL A 25 -16.16 38.55 3.80
CA VAL A 25 -16.79 38.29 5.10
C VAL A 25 -15.80 38.48 6.27
N LEU A 26 -14.50 38.31 6.02
CA LEU A 26 -13.43 38.49 7.03
C LEU A 26 -13.19 39.96 7.40
N GLY A 27 -13.73 40.92 6.64
CA GLY A 27 -13.54 42.35 6.88
C GLY A 27 -14.56 42.99 7.82
N GLN A 28 -15.67 42.30 8.14
CA GLN A 28 -16.82 42.90 8.82
C GLN A 28 -17.04 42.40 10.26
N SER A 29 -16.45 41.27 10.64
CA SER A 29 -16.65 40.69 11.98
C SER A 29 -15.48 39.80 12.39
N ASP A 30 -15.06 39.90 13.66
CA ASP A 30 -13.97 39.10 14.25
C ASP A 30 -14.40 37.66 14.60
N SER A 31 -15.69 37.33 14.48
CA SER A 31 -16.25 36.01 14.78
C SER A 31 -17.43 35.67 13.88
N LEU A 32 -17.53 34.40 13.48
CA LEU A 32 -18.63 33.82 12.71
C LEU A 32 -19.16 32.59 13.46
N GLU A 33 -20.46 32.58 13.81
CA GLU A 33 -21.12 31.39 14.32
C GLU A 33 -21.48 30.45 13.15
N LEU A 34 -21.14 29.18 13.30
CA LEU A 34 -21.40 28.13 12.30
C LEU A 34 -22.36 27.11 12.90
N ASP A 35 -23.60 27.10 12.42
CA ASP A 35 -24.57 26.06 12.74
C ASP A 35 -24.28 24.81 11.90
N LEU A 36 -23.65 23.82 12.52
CA LEU A 36 -23.43 22.50 11.92
C LEU A 36 -24.61 21.59 12.30
N GLU A 37 -25.62 21.50 11.43
CA GLU A 37 -26.62 20.43 11.54
C GLU A 37 -25.95 19.08 11.28
N LYS A 38 -26.01 18.18 12.27
CA LYS A 38 -25.54 16.80 12.14
C LYS A 38 -26.68 15.94 11.60
N ASP A 39 -26.59 15.56 10.34
CA ASP A 39 -27.39 14.44 9.83
C ASP A 39 -26.95 13.15 10.53
N LEU A 40 -27.79 12.68 11.46
CA LEU A 40 -27.70 11.35 12.06
C LEU A 40 -28.01 10.31 10.97
N SER A 41 -26.99 9.79 10.30
CA SER A 41 -27.12 8.53 9.55
C SER A 41 -26.72 7.38 10.45
N GLU A 42 -27.73 6.77 11.07
CA GLU A 42 -27.66 5.48 11.73
C GLU A 42 -27.28 4.43 10.68
N ASN A 43 -26.04 3.91 10.74
CA ASN A 43 -25.70 2.68 10.03
C ASN A 43 -25.91 1.50 10.99
N GLU A 44 -27.09 0.88 10.93
CA GLU A 44 -27.32 -0.45 11.49
C GLU A 44 -26.43 -1.48 10.75
N MET A 45 -25.65 -2.25 11.50
CA MET A 45 -24.96 -3.43 11.00
C MET A 45 -25.95 -4.59 10.86
N LEU A 46 -26.35 -4.92 9.63
CA LEU A 46 -27.01 -6.20 9.33
C LEU A 46 -25.95 -7.31 9.21
N VAL A 47 -25.80 -8.11 10.27
CA VAL A 47 -25.01 -9.35 10.27
C VAL A 47 -25.78 -10.42 9.49
N GLY A 48 -25.44 -10.57 8.20
CA GLY A 48 -25.90 -11.69 7.38
C GLY A 48 -25.33 -13.03 7.89
N ARG A 49 -26.15 -13.81 8.60
CA ARG A 49 -25.85 -15.20 8.97
C ARG A 49 -26.02 -16.11 7.74
N ASN A 50 -24.93 -16.41 7.04
CA ASN A 50 -24.90 -17.57 6.16
C ASN A 50 -24.60 -18.82 6.99
N ALA A 51 -25.66 -19.45 7.52
CA ALA A 51 -25.59 -20.72 8.21
C ALA A 51 -25.62 -21.88 7.20
N ARG A 52 -24.43 -22.34 6.76
CA ARG A 52 -24.21 -23.75 6.39
C ARG A 52 -22.79 -24.15 6.76
N CYS A 53 -22.62 -24.60 8.00
CA CYS A 53 -21.51 -25.43 8.40
C CYS A 53 -22.12 -26.58 9.21
N VAL A 54 -22.14 -27.78 8.62
CA VAL A 54 -22.49 -29.01 9.32
C VAL A 54 -21.26 -29.45 10.11
N PRO A 55 -21.31 -29.61 11.44
CA PRO A 55 -20.19 -30.18 12.17
C PRO A 55 -20.19 -31.69 11.95
N VAL A 56 -19.29 -32.19 11.11
CA VAL A 56 -18.94 -33.62 11.13
C VAL A 56 -17.87 -33.80 12.20
N GLY A 57 -18.26 -34.48 13.28
CA GLY A 57 -17.43 -34.69 14.46
C GLY A 57 -16.22 -35.58 14.20
N THR A 58 -15.03 -35.12 14.58
CA THR A 58 -14.12 -35.75 15.55
C THR A 58 -12.80 -34.97 15.55
N PHE A 59 -12.69 -33.96 16.41
CA PHE A 59 -11.36 -33.46 16.78
C PHE A 59 -10.79 -34.45 17.80
N SER A 60 -9.89 -35.33 17.36
CA SER A 60 -9.07 -36.12 18.26
C SER A 60 -8.18 -35.18 19.07
N PHE A 61 -8.59 -34.89 20.29
CA PHE A 61 -7.73 -34.30 21.32
C PHE A 61 -6.69 -35.34 21.72
N ALA A 62 -5.62 -35.47 20.94
CA ALA A 62 -4.43 -36.16 21.42
C ALA A 62 -3.84 -35.32 22.58
N PRO A 63 -3.66 -35.89 23.79
CA PRO A 63 -3.31 -35.14 24.99
C PRO A 63 -1.87 -34.58 24.99
N GLU A 64 -1.05 -34.89 23.99
CA GLU A 64 0.40 -34.65 24.01
C GLU A 64 1.00 -34.09 22.71
N GLY A 65 0.18 -33.45 21.87
CA GLY A 65 0.65 -32.68 20.71
C GLY A 65 1.06 -31.26 21.10
N ARG A 66 2.20 -31.09 21.78
CA ARG A 66 2.75 -29.81 22.22
C ARG A 66 2.95 -28.86 21.01
N LYS A 67 1.98 -28.00 20.71
CA LYS A 67 2.26 -26.72 20.05
C LYS A 67 3.11 -25.92 21.02
N GLU A 68 4.44 -26.08 20.94
CA GLU A 68 5.33 -25.10 21.55
C GLU A 68 4.87 -23.74 21.06
N LYS A 69 4.43 -22.87 21.98
CA LYS A 69 4.12 -21.49 21.67
C LYS A 69 5.42 -20.88 21.15
N LYS A 70 5.61 -20.88 19.83
CA LYS A 70 6.70 -20.14 19.18
C LYS A 70 6.67 -18.75 19.79
N ARG A 71 7.78 -18.37 20.46
CA ARG A 71 7.90 -17.04 21.06
C ARG A 71 7.55 -16.03 19.98
N VAL A 72 6.47 -15.28 20.18
CA VAL A 72 6.03 -14.26 19.24
C VAL A 72 7.19 -13.29 19.07
N PHE A 73 7.58 -13.00 17.81
CA PHE A 73 8.64 -12.05 17.53
C PHE A 73 8.30 -10.72 18.21
N LYS A 74 9.07 -10.35 19.24
CA LYS A 74 8.89 -9.07 19.93
C LYS A 74 9.31 -7.98 18.95
N GLY A 75 8.34 -7.19 18.49
CA GLY A 75 8.59 -6.08 17.57
C GLY A 75 9.56 -5.05 18.15
N LYS A 76 9.99 -4.13 17.29
CA LYS A 76 10.84 -2.99 17.68
C LYS A 76 10.08 -2.12 18.69
N GLY A 77 10.57 -2.04 19.94
CA GLY A 77 9.87 -1.38 21.05
C GLY A 77 10.40 -0.01 21.44
N ASP A 78 11.65 0.31 21.08
CA ASP A 78 12.28 1.56 21.49
C ASP A 78 11.87 2.72 20.58
N LEU A 79 11.58 3.87 21.19
CA LEU A 79 11.12 5.07 20.50
C LEU A 79 12.23 6.11 20.43
N VAL A 80 12.48 6.63 19.22
CA VAL A 80 13.37 7.77 18.97
C VAL A 80 12.54 9.00 18.64
N LYS A 81 12.73 10.09 19.39
CA LYS A 81 12.06 11.38 19.17
C LYS A 81 13.12 12.44 18.86
N PHE A 82 12.91 13.23 17.81
CA PHE A 82 13.79 14.35 17.45
C PHE A 82 12.97 15.63 17.25
N ARG A 83 13.58 16.78 17.56
CA ARG A 83 13.02 18.10 17.28
C ARG A 83 13.31 18.44 15.81
N CYS A 84 12.34 19.06 15.14
CA CYS A 84 12.47 19.50 13.76
C CYS A 84 11.58 20.72 13.53
N TYR A 85 11.95 21.54 12.56
CA TYR A 85 11.11 22.63 12.09
C TYR A 85 9.87 22.07 11.35
N VAL A 86 8.84 22.90 11.25
CA VAL A 86 7.57 22.51 10.61
C VAL A 86 7.77 22.12 9.14
N TYR A 87 8.66 22.81 8.42
CA TYR A 87 8.93 22.53 7.00
C TYR A 87 9.70 21.22 6.81
N GLU A 88 10.68 20.91 7.66
CA GLU A 88 11.44 19.65 7.61
C GLU A 88 10.52 18.45 7.81
N LYS A 89 9.60 18.54 8.77
CA LYS A 89 8.58 17.51 9.01
C LYS A 89 7.70 17.28 7.79
N LYS A 90 7.30 18.35 7.09
CA LYS A 90 6.52 18.25 5.84
C LYS A 90 7.36 17.61 4.73
N LEU A 91 8.61 18.01 4.57
CA LEU A 91 9.51 17.47 3.57
C LEU A 91 9.78 15.97 3.78
N LEU A 92 10.05 15.53 5.02
CA LEU A 92 10.23 14.12 5.36
C LEU A 92 8.99 13.29 5.00
N LYS A 93 7.79 13.81 5.27
CA LYS A 93 6.52 13.16 4.89
C LYS A 93 6.35 13.03 3.38
N VAL A 94 6.72 14.07 2.62
CA VAL A 94 6.64 14.03 1.15
C VAL A 94 7.64 13.01 0.59
N LYS A 95 8.89 13.05 1.06
CA LYS A 95 9.93 12.10 0.63
C LYS A 95 9.58 10.65 0.98
N SER A 96 9.12 10.38 2.19
CA SER A 96 8.71 9.02 2.60
C SER A 96 7.57 8.50 1.73
N LYS A 97 6.55 9.33 1.46
CA LYS A 97 5.42 8.97 0.58
C LYS A 97 5.87 8.65 -0.85
N ARG A 98 6.79 9.43 -1.43
CA ARG A 98 7.34 9.17 -2.77
C ARG A 98 8.08 7.83 -2.85
N SER A 99 8.80 7.46 -1.79
CA SER A 99 9.43 6.13 -1.69
C SER A 99 8.46 4.99 -1.35
N GLY A 100 7.19 5.28 -1.04
CA GLY A 100 6.24 4.26 -0.60
C GLY A 100 6.54 3.67 0.79
N LEU A 101 7.31 4.37 1.61
CA LEU A 101 7.74 3.93 2.94
C LEU A 101 7.03 4.71 4.05
N THR A 102 6.92 4.09 5.22
CA THR A 102 6.56 4.81 6.44
C THR A 102 7.67 5.80 6.81
N LEU A 103 7.32 6.88 7.50
CA LEU A 103 8.29 7.91 7.89
C LEU A 103 9.46 7.33 8.72
N SER A 104 9.15 6.44 9.67
CA SER A 104 10.16 5.78 10.52
C SER A 104 11.06 4.83 9.75
N GLU A 105 10.54 4.16 8.72
CA GLU A 105 11.33 3.32 7.85
C GLU A 105 12.21 4.15 6.91
N TYR A 106 11.67 5.18 6.27
CA TYR A 106 12.42 6.09 5.41
C TYR A 106 13.64 6.68 6.13
N ILE A 107 13.46 7.16 7.36
CA ILE A 107 14.56 7.73 8.17
C ILE A 107 15.61 6.67 8.51
N ARG A 108 15.18 5.45 8.90
CA ARG A 108 16.12 4.36 9.21
C ARG A 108 16.93 3.97 7.97
N ARG A 109 16.28 3.75 6.83
CA ARG A 109 16.94 3.41 5.57
C ARG A 109 17.92 4.50 5.15
N SER A 110 17.50 5.75 5.25
CA SER A 110 18.34 6.91 4.93
C SER A 110 19.57 7.03 5.85
N LEU A 111 19.44 6.66 7.13
CA LEU A 111 20.54 6.71 8.09
C LEU A 111 21.53 5.55 7.90
N PHE A 112 21.04 4.38 7.53
CA PHE A 112 21.85 3.19 7.27
C PHE A 112 22.31 3.08 5.82
N GLU A 113 22.21 4.16 5.03
CA GLU A 113 22.60 4.22 3.60
C GLU A 113 22.00 3.07 2.77
N GLN A 114 20.82 2.60 3.15
CA GLN A 114 20.10 1.58 2.41
C GLN A 114 19.46 2.21 1.17
N GLU A 115 19.48 1.48 0.06
CA GLU A 115 18.88 1.96 -1.18
C GLU A 115 17.38 2.26 -0.99
N ILE A 116 17.00 3.50 -1.30
CA ILE A 116 15.62 3.96 -1.29
C ILE A 116 15.18 4.14 -2.74
N THR A 117 14.49 3.13 -3.27
CA THR A 117 13.87 3.21 -4.58
C THR A 117 12.58 4.01 -4.50
N GLU A 118 12.34 4.86 -5.51
CA GLU A 118 11.05 5.54 -5.63
C GLU A 118 9.97 4.54 -6.04
N ARG A 119 8.77 4.73 -5.50
CA ARG A 119 7.63 3.88 -5.86
C ARG A 119 7.14 4.29 -7.25
N PHE A 120 6.88 3.30 -8.12
CA PHE A 120 6.25 3.57 -9.40
C PHE A 120 4.88 4.21 -9.24
N THR A 121 4.58 5.21 -10.07
CA THR A 121 3.21 5.72 -10.18
C THR A 121 2.32 4.71 -10.90
N GLU A 122 1.01 4.87 -10.78
CA GLU A 122 0.03 3.99 -11.41
C GLU A 122 0.21 3.95 -12.94
N GLU A 123 0.47 5.10 -13.56
CA GLU A 123 0.77 5.22 -14.98
C GLU A 123 1.99 4.39 -15.39
N HIS A 124 3.08 4.44 -14.61
CA HIS A 124 4.26 3.64 -14.88
C HIS A 124 3.93 2.14 -14.82
N ILE A 125 3.17 1.72 -13.80
CA ILE A 125 2.75 0.33 -13.62
C ILE A 125 1.96 -0.15 -14.85
N ASP A 126 1.07 0.68 -15.38
CA ASP A 126 0.26 0.32 -16.53
C ASP A 126 1.07 0.24 -17.82
N ILE A 127 2.02 1.16 -18.03
CA ILE A 127 2.99 1.05 -19.14
C ILE A 127 3.78 -0.25 -19.06
N TYR A 128 4.24 -0.65 -17.87
CA TYR A 128 4.94 -1.92 -17.68
C TYR A 128 4.05 -3.14 -17.97
N LYS A 129 2.79 -3.12 -17.55
CA LYS A 129 1.83 -4.18 -17.90
C LYS A 129 1.65 -4.29 -19.42
N MET A 130 1.54 -3.16 -20.13
CA MET A 130 1.46 -3.16 -21.60
C MET A 130 2.73 -3.73 -22.23
N LEU A 131 3.90 -3.35 -21.71
CA LEU A 131 5.19 -3.83 -22.23
C LEU A 131 5.33 -5.36 -22.07
N ILE A 132 4.85 -5.92 -20.96
CA ILE A 132 4.78 -7.38 -20.76
C ILE A 132 3.84 -8.04 -21.78
N LYS A 133 2.66 -7.44 -22.04
CA LYS A 133 1.73 -7.93 -23.05
C LYS A 133 2.37 -7.94 -24.44
N TYR A 134 3.04 -6.85 -24.83
CA TYR A 134 3.70 -6.76 -26.13
C TYR A 134 4.81 -7.80 -26.31
N ASN A 135 5.66 -8.02 -25.30
CA ASN A 135 6.66 -9.09 -25.33
C ASN A 135 6.03 -10.47 -25.63
N ASN A 136 4.91 -10.79 -24.97
CA ASN A 136 4.21 -12.05 -25.21
C ASN A 136 3.59 -12.11 -26.62
N ASN A 137 3.02 -10.99 -27.10
CA ASN A 137 2.49 -10.89 -28.46
C ASN A 137 3.58 -11.11 -29.51
N PHE A 138 4.75 -10.47 -29.36
CA PHE A 138 5.88 -10.66 -30.27
C PHE A 138 6.38 -12.12 -30.28
N LYS A 139 6.47 -12.78 -29.12
CA LYS A 139 6.79 -14.21 -29.08
C LYS A 139 5.77 -15.07 -29.82
N SER A 140 4.48 -14.75 -29.68
CA SER A 140 3.41 -15.45 -30.41
C SER A 140 3.55 -15.28 -31.92
N ILE A 141 3.84 -14.05 -32.38
CA ILE A 141 4.11 -13.75 -33.79
C ILE A 141 5.33 -14.53 -34.29
N GLY A 142 6.44 -14.51 -33.55
CA GLY A 142 7.64 -15.28 -33.88
C GLY A 142 7.38 -16.79 -33.97
N ASN A 143 6.55 -17.34 -33.07
CA ASN A 143 6.12 -18.73 -33.13
C ASN A 143 5.32 -19.05 -34.39
N MET A 144 4.42 -18.15 -34.79
CA MET A 144 3.58 -18.33 -35.98
C MET A 144 4.42 -18.37 -37.28
N TYR A 145 5.43 -17.51 -37.39
CA TYR A 145 6.27 -17.42 -38.59
C TYR A 145 7.50 -18.33 -38.61
N LYS A 146 7.76 -19.09 -37.52
CA LYS A 146 8.96 -19.92 -37.34
C LYS A 146 9.28 -20.85 -38.53
N LYS A 147 8.26 -21.44 -39.16
CA LYS A 147 8.43 -22.34 -40.33
C LYS A 147 8.28 -21.62 -41.67
N ARG A 148 7.69 -20.42 -41.70
CA ARG A 148 7.33 -19.69 -42.93
C ARG A 148 8.39 -18.69 -43.34
N ASN A 149 8.91 -17.90 -42.39
CA ASN A 149 9.94 -16.90 -42.66
C ASN A 149 10.92 -16.84 -41.47
N PRO A 150 12.09 -17.48 -41.58
CA PRO A 150 13.06 -17.53 -40.49
C PRO A 150 13.72 -16.17 -40.22
N LYS A 151 13.87 -15.30 -41.23
CA LYS A 151 14.46 -13.96 -41.06
C LYS A 151 13.56 -13.07 -40.20
N LEU A 152 12.27 -13.00 -40.56
CA LEU A 152 11.27 -12.25 -39.77
C LEU A 152 11.19 -12.77 -38.34
N THR A 153 11.29 -14.10 -38.17
CA THR A 153 11.24 -14.71 -36.84
C THR A 153 12.40 -14.23 -35.96
N GLN A 154 13.62 -14.13 -36.51
CA GLN A 154 14.79 -13.62 -35.78
C GLN A 154 14.57 -12.17 -35.33
N GLU A 155 14.18 -11.28 -36.24
CA GLU A 155 13.94 -9.87 -35.92
C GLU A 155 12.89 -9.68 -34.81
N VAL A 156 11.78 -10.43 -34.88
CA VAL A 156 10.72 -10.37 -33.86
C VAL A 156 11.20 -10.89 -32.51
N TYR A 157 12.01 -11.95 -32.49
CA TYR A 157 12.59 -12.47 -31.26
C TYR A 157 13.64 -11.52 -30.66
N ASP A 158 14.43 -10.86 -31.49
CA ASP A 158 15.41 -9.87 -31.05
C ASP A 158 14.72 -8.70 -30.35
N LEU A 159 13.66 -8.17 -30.95
CA LEU A 159 12.83 -7.12 -30.34
C LEU A 159 12.18 -7.58 -29.02
N ALA A 160 11.64 -8.81 -28.98
CA ALA A 160 11.10 -9.37 -27.75
C ALA A 160 12.17 -9.53 -26.64
N ASN A 161 13.40 -9.88 -27.03
CA ASN A 161 14.54 -10.00 -26.12
C ASN A 161 15.00 -8.64 -25.61
N GLU A 162 15.00 -7.60 -26.44
CA GLU A 162 15.27 -6.23 -26.01
C GLU A 162 14.26 -5.76 -24.97
N ILE A 163 12.97 -5.93 -25.25
CA ILE A 163 11.90 -5.61 -24.28
C ILE A 163 12.13 -6.36 -22.96
N LYS A 164 12.48 -7.65 -23.03
CA LYS A 164 12.79 -8.46 -21.84
C LYS A 164 14.02 -7.95 -21.08
N LYS A 165 15.06 -7.48 -21.77
CA LYS A 165 16.25 -6.86 -21.15
C LYS A 165 15.87 -5.58 -20.41
N HIS A 166 15.02 -4.73 -20.99
CA HIS A 166 14.52 -3.53 -20.32
C HIS A 166 13.72 -3.87 -19.05
N LEU A 167 12.82 -4.85 -19.12
CA LEU A 167 12.03 -5.29 -17.97
C LEU A 167 12.90 -5.84 -16.82
N LYS A 168 14.03 -6.50 -17.13
CA LYS A 168 14.95 -7.04 -16.12
C LYS A 168 15.67 -5.97 -15.29
N LYS A 169 15.86 -4.76 -15.82
CA LYS A 169 16.51 -3.66 -15.08
C LYS A 169 15.73 -3.22 -13.83
N PHE A 170 14.45 -3.59 -13.75
CA PHE A 170 13.55 -3.20 -12.68
C PHE A 170 13.18 -4.37 -11.76
N GLN A 171 13.80 -5.54 -11.95
CA GLN A 171 13.68 -6.63 -10.98
C GLN A 171 14.67 -6.38 -9.82
N PRO A 172 14.19 -6.35 -8.57
CA PRO A 172 15.05 -6.25 -7.38
C PRO A 172 15.89 -7.51 -7.17
#